data_AF-A0A0J6D0E4-F1
#
_entry.id   AF-A0A0J6D0E4-F1
#
_cell.length_a   1.000
_cell.length_b   1.000
_cell.length_c   1.000
_cell.angle_alpha   90.00
_cell.angle_beta   90.00
_cell.angle_gamma   90.00
#
_symmetry.space_group_name_H-M   'P 1'
#
loop_
_entity.id
_entity.type
_entity.pdbx_description
1 polymer ?
#
loop_
_entity_poly.entity_id
_entity_poly.type
_entity_poly.pdbx_seq_one_letter_code
_entity_poly.pdbx_strand_id
1 'polypeptide(L)'
;MIATLDSVMILDQAEELGFMIKDSEVAHDYHEARKKLAKNKEAQGLIKRFSELKELYDEVQRFGRYHPDFMTITVKVREAKRDMDLHDDVAAFKKAETDLESLLVEVCSLLAGEVSPSIKVPSGNPFFDNQSCGGGCGSGGSCGCG
;
A
#
# COMPACT_ATOMS: atom_id res chain seq x y z
N MET A 1 -30.92 -10.76 5.29
CA MET A 1 -29.65 -11.34 5.77
C MET A 1 -30.03 -12.49 6.68
N ILE A 2 -29.72 -13.73 6.33
CA ILE A 2 -30.00 -14.88 7.20
C ILE A 2 -28.84 -14.92 8.19
N ALA A 3 -29.00 -14.31 9.35
CA ALA A 3 -28.03 -14.43 10.43
C ALA A 3 -28.23 -15.80 11.08
N THR A 4 -27.43 -16.78 10.67
CA THR A 4 -27.30 -18.02 11.45
C THR A 4 -26.49 -17.72 12.71
N LEU A 5 -26.72 -18.47 13.78
CA LEU A 5 -25.96 -18.32 15.04
C LEU A 5 -24.44 -18.40 14.76
N ASP A 6 -24.04 -19.30 13.87
CA ASP A 6 -22.64 -19.48 13.45
C ASP A 6 -22.06 -18.22 12.79
N SER A 7 -22.87 -17.51 11.98
CA SER A 7 -22.43 -16.27 11.33
C SER A 7 -22.15 -15.17 12.35
N VAL A 8 -22.94 -15.09 13.42
CA VAL A 8 -22.76 -14.12 14.50
C VAL A 8 -21.49 -14.43 15.27
N MET A 9 -21.27 -15.70 15.63
CA MET A 9 -20.08 -16.12 16.36
C MET A 9 -18.77 -15.84 15.60
N ILE A 10 -18.75 -16.03 14.27
CA ILE A 10 -17.59 -15.72 13.44
C ILE A 10 -17.32 -14.21 13.42
N LEU A 11 -18.36 -13.38 13.35
CA LEU A 11 -18.22 -11.92 13.36
C LEU A 11 -17.67 -11.42 14.71
N ASP A 12 -18.16 -11.97 15.82
CA ASP A 12 -17.67 -11.63 17.17
C ASP A 12 -16.17 -11.98 17.31
N GLN A 13 -15.75 -13.15 16.84
CA GLN A 13 -14.34 -13.55 16.84
C GLN A 13 -13.48 -12.69 15.92
N ALA A 14 -13.99 -12.31 14.75
CA ALA A 14 -13.30 -11.43 13.82
C ALA A 14 -13.13 -10.02 14.41
N GLU A 15 -14.12 -9.53 15.17
CA GLU A 15 -14.04 -8.26 15.87
C GLU A 15 -12.98 -8.30 16.99
N GLU A 16 -12.96 -9.37 17.80
CA GLU A 16 -11.94 -9.57 18.84
C GLU A 16 -10.52 -9.59 18.22
N LEU A 17 -10.34 -10.30 17.11
CA LEU A 17 -9.08 -10.29 16.35
C LEU A 17 -8.72 -8.89 15.84
N GLY A 18 -9.71 -8.14 15.35
CA GLY A 18 -9.53 -6.76 14.94
C GLY A 18 -9.04 -5.85 16.07
N PHE A 19 -9.56 -6.02 17.29
CA PHE A 19 -9.09 -5.29 18.47
C PHE A 19 -7.65 -5.68 18.84
N MET A 20 -7.33 -6.97 18.83
CA MET A 20 -5.96 -7.43 19.11
C MET A 20 -4.94 -6.83 18.14
N ILE A 21 -5.26 -6.79 16.84
CA ILE A 21 -4.39 -6.18 15.82
C ILE A 21 -4.27 -4.68 16.07
N LYS A 22 -5.38 -4.00 16.34
CA LYS A 22 -5.39 -2.55 16.58
C LYS A 22 -4.56 -2.14 17.80
N ASP A 23 -4.57 -2.95 18.85
CA ASP A 23 -3.84 -2.71 20.10
C ASP A 23 -2.39 -3.26 20.06
N SER A 24 -1.97 -3.85 18.94
CA SER A 24 -0.60 -4.30 18.74
C SER A 24 0.40 -3.14 18.66
N GLU A 25 1.66 -3.43 19.00
CA GLU A 25 2.78 -2.49 18.86
C GLU A 25 2.94 -2.00 17.41
N VAL A 26 2.79 -2.91 16.44
CA VAL A 26 2.90 -2.61 15.01
C VAL A 26 1.84 -1.58 14.56
N ALA A 27 0.59 -1.75 15.01
CA ALA A 27 -0.47 -0.79 14.72
C ALA A 27 -0.23 0.57 15.42
N HIS A 28 0.30 0.54 16.65
CA HIS A 28 0.67 1.75 17.37
C HIS A 28 1.76 2.53 16.64
N ASP A 29 2.83 1.87 16.22
CA ASP A 29 3.96 2.45 15.49
C ASP A 29 3.52 3.06 14.16
N TYR A 30 2.65 2.37 13.42
CA TYR A 30 2.02 2.92 12.22
C TYR A 30 1.27 4.21 12.51
N HIS A 31 0.43 4.22 13.55
CA HIS A 31 -0.35 5.41 13.92
C HIS A 31 0.55 6.57 14.37
N GLU A 32 1.62 6.29 15.10
CA GLU A 32 2.60 7.30 15.48
C GLU A 32 3.33 7.89 14.28
N ALA A 33 3.87 7.03 13.41
CA ALA A 33 4.59 7.46 12.21
C ALA A 33 3.69 8.29 11.29
N ARG A 34 2.43 7.87 11.12
CA ARG A 34 1.41 8.63 10.38
C ARG A 34 1.16 10.01 10.99
N LYS A 35 1.05 10.11 12.32
CA LYS A 35 0.86 11.39 13.01
C LYS A 35 2.08 12.30 12.89
N LYS A 36 3.30 11.74 12.97
CA LYS A 36 4.56 12.48 12.79
C LYS A 36 4.65 13.05 11.38
N LEU A 37 4.44 12.20 10.36
CA LEU A 37 4.42 12.61 8.96
C LEU A 37 3.37 13.69 8.65
N ALA A 38 2.15 13.57 9.21
CA ALA A 38 1.08 14.55 9.00
C ALA A 38 1.39 15.93 9.60
N LYS A 39 2.23 15.99 10.64
CA LYS A 39 2.62 17.24 11.30
C LYS A 39 3.86 17.89 10.66
N ASN A 40 4.67 17.13 9.92
CA ASN A 40 5.86 17.66 9.29
C ASN A 40 5.52 18.43 8.00
N LYS A 41 5.65 19.76 8.03
CA LYS A 41 5.35 20.64 6.90
C LYS A 41 6.25 20.41 5.68
N GLU A 42 7.52 20.06 5.90
CA GLU A 42 8.48 19.81 4.82
C GLU A 42 8.11 18.53 4.08
N ALA A 43 7.88 17.44 4.82
CA ALA A 43 7.42 16.17 4.26
C ALA A 43 6.10 16.33 3.48
N GLN A 44 5.13 17.06 4.04
CA GLN A 44 3.86 17.36 3.35
C GLN A 44 4.09 18.18 2.06
N GLY A 45 5.05 19.10 2.05
CA GLY A 45 5.44 19.85 0.86
C GLY A 45 6.02 18.94 -0.24
N LEU A 46 6.89 18.00 0.13
CA LEU A 46 7.47 17.01 -0.79
C LEU A 46 6.39 16.08 -1.36
N ILE A 47 5.50 15.57 -0.52
CA ILE A 47 4.36 14.73 -0.92
C ILE A 47 3.48 15.48 -1.93
N LYS A 48 3.13 16.73 -1.64
CA LYS A 48 2.31 17.56 -2.53
C LYS A 48 2.99 17.81 -3.87
N ARG A 49 4.28 18.15 -3.86
CA ARG A 49 5.06 18.34 -5.09
C ARG A 49 5.10 17.06 -5.94
N PHE A 50 5.30 15.91 -5.30
CA PHE A 50 5.28 14.63 -5.99
C PHE A 50 3.89 14.31 -6.57
N SER A 51 2.81 14.55 -5.83
CA SER A 51 1.45 14.31 -6.33
C SER A 51 1.10 15.18 -7.54
N GLU A 52 1.42 16.47 -7.50
CA GLU A 52 1.20 17.39 -8.63
C GLU A 52 1.99 16.95 -9.88
N LEU A 53 3.26 16.55 -9.71
CA LEU A 53 4.07 16.06 -10.83
C LEU A 53 3.59 14.69 -11.34
N LYS A 54 3.06 13.84 -10.47
CA LYS A 54 2.48 12.54 -10.85
C LYS A 54 1.22 12.74 -11.69
N GLU A 55 0.35 13.67 -11.34
CA GLU A 55 -0.82 14.01 -12.16
C GLU A 55 -0.42 14.47 -13.56
N LEU A 56 0.56 15.39 -13.66
CA LEU A 56 1.11 15.82 -14.95
C LEU A 56 1.75 14.68 -15.74
N TYR A 57 2.42 13.76 -15.05
CA TYR A 57 2.98 12.57 -15.67
C TYR A 57 1.91 11.64 -16.23
N ASP A 58 0.84 11.39 -15.46
CA ASP A 58 -0.26 10.54 -15.88
C ASP A 58 -0.97 11.14 -17.11
N GLU A 59 -1.13 12.47 -17.18
CA GLU A 59 -1.66 13.16 -18.36
C GLU A 59 -0.79 12.95 -19.59
N VAL A 60 0.52 13.11 -19.44
CA VAL A 60 1.49 13.04 -20.54
C VAL A 60 1.76 11.58 -20.96
N GLN A 61 1.74 10.65 -20.02
CA GLN A 61 1.90 9.22 -20.25
C GLN A 61 0.78 8.66 -21.13
N ARG A 62 -0.44 9.22 -21.08
CA ARG A 62 -1.56 8.81 -21.96
C ARG A 62 -1.22 8.95 -23.45
N PHE A 63 -0.39 9.92 -23.81
CA PHE A 63 0.09 10.14 -25.18
C PHE A 63 1.41 9.40 -25.46
N GLY A 64 2.04 8.88 -24.42
CA GLY A 64 3.29 8.14 -24.48
C GLY A 64 4.48 8.97 -24.91
N ARG A 65 5.47 8.32 -25.51
CA ARG A 65 6.78 8.92 -25.85
C ARG A 65 6.74 10.03 -26.90
N TYR A 66 5.59 10.26 -27.54
CA TYR A 66 5.42 11.29 -28.57
C TYR A 66 5.02 12.65 -28.01
N HIS A 67 4.70 12.72 -26.71
CA HIS A 67 4.42 14.01 -26.07
C HIS A 67 5.73 14.82 -25.90
N PRO A 68 5.76 16.11 -26.28
CA PRO A 68 6.98 16.92 -26.26
C PRO A 68 7.64 16.98 -24.87
N ASP A 69 6.83 17.02 -23.81
CA ASP A 69 7.31 17.12 -22.44
C ASP A 69 7.52 15.76 -21.73
N PHE A 70 7.32 14.63 -22.41
CA PHE A 70 7.34 13.30 -21.77
C PHE A 70 8.64 13.04 -20.99
N MET A 71 9.79 13.29 -21.62
CA MET A 71 11.09 13.05 -20.99
C MET A 71 11.34 14.00 -19.83
N THR A 72 10.99 15.28 -20.00
CA THR A 72 11.13 16.32 -18.98
C THR A 72 10.32 16.01 -17.73
N ILE A 73 9.04 15.64 -17.92
CA ILE A 73 8.14 15.31 -16.80
C ILE A 73 8.58 14.02 -16.13
N THR A 74 8.99 13.00 -16.90
CA THR A 74 9.52 11.74 -16.35
C THR A 74 10.71 11.98 -15.42
N VAL A 75 11.65 12.85 -15.79
CA VAL A 75 12.81 13.20 -14.95
C VAL A 75 12.34 13.91 -13.68
N LYS A 76 11.50 14.94 -13.80
CA LYS A 76 10.99 15.70 -12.65
C LYS A 76 10.25 14.84 -11.64
N VAL A 77 9.45 13.88 -12.11
CA VAL A 77 8.71 12.95 -11.23
C VAL A 77 9.67 12.04 -10.48
N ARG A 78 10.72 11.53 -11.13
CA ARG A 78 11.73 10.68 -10.49
C ARG A 78 12.54 11.45 -9.43
N GLU A 79 12.89 12.69 -9.72
CA GLU A 79 13.57 13.58 -8.77
C GLU A 79 12.67 13.87 -7.57
N ALA A 80 11.42 14.32 -7.80
CA ALA A 80 10.48 14.59 -6.73
C ALA A 80 10.16 13.36 -5.88
N LYS A 81 10.04 12.18 -6.51
CA LYS A 81 9.88 10.91 -5.79
C LYS A 81 11.09 10.63 -4.91
N ARG A 82 12.30 10.81 -5.44
CA ARG A 82 13.54 10.58 -4.68
C ARG A 82 13.67 11.52 -3.50
N ASP A 83 13.37 12.81 -3.70
CA ASP A 83 13.39 13.81 -2.62
C ASP A 83 12.40 13.42 -1.50
N MET A 84 11.20 12.98 -1.88
CA MET A 84 10.17 12.51 -0.95
C MET A 84 10.58 11.22 -0.22
N ASP A 85 11.05 10.20 -0.95
CA ASP A 85 11.41 8.88 -0.41
C ASP A 85 12.63 8.95 0.54
N LEU A 86 13.52 9.94 0.35
CA LEU A 86 14.69 10.16 1.21
C LEU A 86 14.38 10.93 2.50
N HIS A 87 13.18 11.52 2.63
CA HIS A 87 12.81 12.24 3.84
C HIS A 87 12.52 11.26 4.99
N ASP A 88 13.15 11.48 6.14
CA ASP A 88 13.11 10.55 7.29
C ASP A 88 11.69 10.18 7.73
N ASP A 89 10.79 11.16 7.90
CA ASP A 89 9.40 10.88 8.29
C ASP A 89 8.61 10.08 7.24
N VAL A 90 8.92 10.23 5.95
CA VAL A 90 8.29 9.47 4.87
C VAL A 90 8.80 8.03 4.91
N ALA A 91 10.11 7.85 5.02
CA ALA A 91 10.73 6.53 5.13
C ALA A 91 10.26 5.77 6.38
N ALA A 92 10.17 6.45 7.53
CA ALA A 92 9.67 5.88 8.78
C ALA A 92 8.20 5.46 8.66
N PHE A 93 7.34 6.30 8.06
CA PHE A 93 5.95 5.96 7.79
C PHE A 93 5.83 4.76 6.85
N LYS A 94 6.57 4.74 5.73
CA LYS A 94 6.54 3.64 4.76
C LYS A 94 6.99 2.31 5.35
N LYS A 95 7.99 2.36 6.24
CA LYS A 95 8.41 1.17 7.00
C LYS A 95 7.27 0.67 7.90
N ALA A 96 6.71 1.54 8.74
CA ALA A 96 5.63 1.15 9.65
C ALA A 96 4.37 0.66 8.92
N GLU A 97 4.08 1.24 7.75
CA GLU A 97 3.01 0.77 6.84
C GLU A 97 3.29 -0.65 6.33
N THR A 98 4.52 -0.92 5.89
CA THR A 98 4.93 -2.26 5.40
C THR A 98 4.88 -3.30 6.53
N ASP A 99 5.28 -2.92 7.74
CA ASP A 99 5.25 -3.80 8.91
C ASP A 99 3.79 -4.17 9.27
N LEU A 100 2.87 -3.19 9.24
CA LEU A 100 1.45 -3.44 9.46
C LEU A 100 0.81 -4.27 8.34
N GLU A 101 1.14 -4.00 7.08
CA GLU A 101 0.67 -4.80 5.94
C GLU A 101 1.14 -6.25 6.07
N SER A 102 2.40 -6.47 6.46
CA SER A 102 2.96 -7.81 6.66
C SER A 102 2.21 -8.59 7.74
N LEU A 103 1.90 -7.94 8.87
CA LEU A 103 1.09 -8.52 9.94
C LEU A 103 -0.30 -8.95 9.42
N LEU A 104 -0.97 -8.08 8.66
CA LEU A 104 -2.29 -8.37 8.10
C LEU A 104 -2.26 -9.53 7.09
N VAL A 105 -1.24 -9.56 6.22
CA VAL A 105 -1.03 -10.65 5.26
C VAL A 105 -0.78 -11.97 5.99
N GLU A 106 0.01 -11.98 7.06
CA GLU A 106 0.27 -13.17 7.85
C GLU A 106 -1.01 -13.71 8.51
N VAL A 107 -1.78 -12.84 9.16
CA VAL A 107 -3.07 -13.21 9.76
C VAL A 107 -4.02 -13.80 8.71
N CYS A 108 -4.12 -13.16 7.54
CA CYS A 108 -4.96 -13.66 6.45
C CYS A 108 -4.46 -15.01 5.91
N SER A 109 -3.15 -15.20 5.80
CA SER A 109 -2.53 -16.44 5.34
C SER A 109 -2.78 -17.61 6.29
N LEU A 110 -2.70 -17.36 7.60
CA LEU A 110 -3.03 -18.34 8.63
C LEU A 110 -4.50 -18.76 8.54
N LEU A 111 -5.41 -17.79 8.51
CA LEU A 111 -6.86 -18.07 8.42
C LEU A 111 -7.21 -18.83 7.14
N ALA A 112 -6.66 -18.40 6.00
CA ALA A 112 -6.89 -19.06 4.72
C ALA A 112 -6.39 -20.51 4.73
N GLY A 113 -5.20 -20.76 5.28
CA GLY A 113 -4.61 -22.10 5.38
C GLY A 113 -5.43 -23.07 6.22
N GLU A 114 -6.00 -22.60 7.33
CA GLU A 114 -6.88 -23.40 8.19
C GLU A 114 -8.23 -23.73 7.51
N VAL A 115 -8.73 -22.84 6.66
CA VAL A 115 -9.97 -23.10 5.88
C VAL A 115 -9.68 -24.05 4.71
N SER A 116 -8.64 -23.77 3.93
CA SER A 116 -8.18 -24.64 2.86
C SER A 116 -6.79 -24.23 2.34
N PRO A 117 -5.86 -25.17 2.16
CA PRO A 117 -4.54 -24.89 1.59
C PRO A 117 -4.59 -24.42 0.12
N SER A 118 -5.75 -24.50 -0.54
CA SER A 118 -5.95 -24.01 -1.92
C SER A 118 -6.31 -22.53 -2.01
N ILE A 119 -6.65 -21.87 -0.90
CA ILE A 119 -7.00 -20.45 -0.89
C ILE A 119 -5.71 -19.63 -0.98
N LYS A 120 -5.62 -18.76 -2.00
CA LYS A 120 -4.48 -17.87 -2.20
C LYS A 120 -4.75 -16.53 -1.54
N VAL A 121 -3.83 -16.10 -0.68
CA VAL A 121 -3.85 -14.77 -0.08
C VAL A 121 -2.91 -13.86 -0.88
N PRO A 122 -3.41 -12.74 -1.42
CA PRO A 122 -2.55 -11.77 -2.08
C PRO A 122 -1.59 -11.17 -1.05
N SER A 123 -0.31 -11.42 -1.25
CA SER A 123 0.78 -11.02 -0.36
C SER A 123 1.30 -9.61 -0.63
N GLY A 124 0.77 -8.93 -1.66
CA GLY A 124 1.28 -7.65 -2.12
C GLY A 124 2.59 -7.77 -2.92
N ASN A 125 3.14 -9.00 -3.04
CA ASN A 125 4.30 -9.29 -3.86
C ASN A 125 3.87 -9.92 -5.20
N PRO A 126 4.01 -9.20 -6.33
CA PRO A 126 3.63 -9.69 -7.66
C PRO A 126 4.35 -10.99 -8.05
N PHE A 127 5.49 -11.30 -7.43
CA PHE A 127 6.26 -12.50 -7.71
C PHE A 127 5.59 -13.77 -7.17
N PHE A 128 4.91 -13.69 -6.03
CA PHE A 128 4.23 -14.82 -5.41
C PHE A 128 2.76 -14.91 -5.82
N ASP A 129 2.11 -13.76 -6.00
CA ASP A 129 0.68 -13.70 -6.33
C ASP A 129 0.38 -14.13 -7.79
N ASN A 130 1.34 -13.95 -8.71
CA ASN A 130 1.14 -14.26 -10.15
C ASN A 130 1.55 -15.66 -10.60
N GLN A 131 1.75 -16.64 -9.70
CA GLN A 131 2.06 -18.03 -10.12
C GLN A 131 0.94 -18.72 -10.94
N SER A 132 -0.18 -18.05 -11.26
CA SER A 132 -1.29 -18.61 -12.05
C SER A 132 -1.55 -17.94 -13.40
N CYS A 133 -0.76 -16.95 -13.84
CA CYS A 133 -0.97 -16.30 -15.13
C CYS A 133 0.37 -16.06 -15.84
N GLY A 134 0.79 -17.04 -16.66
CA GLY A 134 1.79 -16.80 -17.68
C GLY A 134 1.24 -15.82 -18.73
N GLY A 135 1.59 -14.54 -18.62
CA GLY A 135 1.27 -13.55 -19.64
C GLY A 135 1.44 -12.11 -19.18
N GLY A 136 2.46 -11.42 -19.71
CA GLY A 136 2.42 -9.97 -19.91
C GLY A 136 3.19 -9.11 -18.90
N CYS A 137 4.48 -8.93 -19.15
CA CYS A 137 5.18 -7.69 -18.80
C CYS A 137 4.55 -6.54 -19.61
N GLY A 138 3.70 -5.71 -18.99
CA GLY A 138 3.05 -4.62 -19.73
C GLY A 138 1.88 -3.88 -19.08
N SER A 139 1.87 -3.63 -17.76
CA SER A 139 0.93 -2.65 -17.18
C SER A 139 1.46 -2.09 -15.87
N GLY A 140 2.19 -0.96 -15.95
CA GLY A 140 2.50 -0.11 -14.81
C GLY A 140 1.25 0.65 -14.36
N GLY A 141 0.35 -0.02 -13.66
CA GLY A 141 -0.88 0.55 -13.11
C GLY A 141 -0.95 0.31 -11.60
N SER A 142 -1.20 1.40 -10.86
CA SER A 142 -1.51 1.48 -9.43
C SER A 142 -0.43 1.05 -8.43
N CYS A 143 0.52 1.94 -8.15
CA CYS A 143 0.98 2.12 -6.78
C CYS A 143 -0.05 3.03 -6.08
N GLY A 144 -0.98 2.41 -5.35
CA GLY A 144 -1.84 3.10 -4.41
C GLY A 144 -1.01 3.50 -3.20
N CYS A 145 -0.80 4.80 -3.02
CA CYS A 145 -0.41 5.35 -1.72
C CYS A 145 -1.63 6.12 -1.23
N GLY A 146 -2.35 5.51 -0.29
CA GLY A 146 -3.13 6.24 0.70
C GLY A 146 -2.27 6.55 1.92
#